data_AF-A0ABD3ETQ7-F1
#
_entry.id   AF-A0ABD3ETQ7-F1
#
_cell.length_a   1.000
_cell.length_b   1.000
_cell.length_c   1.000
_cell.angle_alpha   90.00
_cell.angle_beta   90.00
_cell.angle_gamma   90.00
#
_symmetry.space_group_name_H-M   'P 1'
#
loop_
_entity.id
_entity.type
_entity.pdbx_description
1 polymer ?
#
loop_
_entity_poly.entity_id
_entity_poly.type
_entity_poly.pdbx_seq_one_letter_code
_entity_poly.pdbx_strand_id
1 'polypeptide(L)'
;MQQERESVELCLNGCGFFGAPGSGGMCSVCWKKTMSDRQAATVSPRAAEPKVDEAAKLETVKPAEVEAADNNNAAVKEEVVAEKPVEKLVQKNKKRCWECKKKVGLTAIECRCGYVFCSSHRFEDQHNCTFDFKTADRAELARRNPGGGAFSKLEKL
;
A
#
# COMPACT_ATOMS: atom_id res chain seq x y z
N MET A 1 -18.03 -38.01 -3.35
CA MET A 1 -17.28 -37.05 -4.21
C MET A 1 -16.04 -36.66 -3.44
N GLN A 2 -14.89 -37.25 -3.79
CA GLN A 2 -13.62 -37.00 -3.12
C GLN A 2 -13.08 -35.67 -3.66
N GLN A 3 -13.07 -34.64 -2.83
CA GLN A 3 -12.41 -33.38 -3.15
C GLN A 3 -10.93 -33.59 -2.83
N GLU A 4 -10.14 -33.87 -3.88
CA GLU A 4 -8.69 -33.98 -3.78
C GLU A 4 -8.16 -32.65 -3.22
N ARG A 5 -7.37 -32.73 -2.15
CA ARG A 5 -6.68 -31.56 -1.58
C ARG A 5 -5.62 -31.14 -2.58
N GLU A 6 -5.96 -30.18 -3.44
CA GLU A 6 -5.00 -29.47 -4.29
C GLU A 6 -3.93 -28.87 -3.37
N SER A 7 -2.70 -29.38 -3.48
CA SER A 7 -1.56 -28.90 -2.72
C SER A 7 -1.29 -27.46 -3.13
N VAL A 8 -1.57 -26.54 -2.22
CA VAL A 8 -1.27 -25.12 -2.39
C VAL A 8 0.25 -24.95 -2.27
N GLU A 9 0.94 -25.14 -3.37
CA GLU A 9 2.40 -25.07 -3.45
C GLU A 9 2.88 -23.63 -3.70
N LEU A 10 3.98 -23.27 -3.05
CA LEU A 10 4.62 -21.98 -3.24
C LEU A 10 5.32 -21.94 -4.59
N CYS A 11 5.41 -20.72 -5.15
CA CYS A 11 6.05 -20.49 -6.42
C CYS A 11 7.48 -21.03 -6.41
N LEU A 12 7.80 -21.87 -7.39
CA LEU A 12 9.11 -22.50 -7.55
C LEU A 12 10.27 -21.51 -7.65
N ASN A 13 10.00 -20.25 -8.03
CA ASN A 13 11.01 -19.20 -8.06
C ASN A 13 11.30 -18.57 -6.68
N GLY A 14 10.76 -19.14 -5.59
CA GLY A 14 11.04 -18.73 -4.21
C GLY A 14 10.49 -17.37 -3.81
N CYS A 15 9.57 -16.78 -4.58
CA CYS A 15 9.07 -15.41 -4.35
C CYS A 15 8.04 -15.28 -3.21
N GLY A 16 7.69 -16.37 -2.54
CA GLY A 16 6.70 -16.37 -1.44
C GLY A 16 5.23 -16.25 -1.86
N PHE A 17 4.93 -16.25 -3.17
CA PHE A 17 3.56 -16.27 -3.70
C PHE A 17 3.18 -17.68 -4.18
N PHE A 18 1.89 -18.03 -4.23
CA PHE A 18 1.43 -19.36 -4.65
C PHE A 18 1.59 -19.60 -6.16
N GLY A 19 2.06 -20.79 -6.52
CA GLY A 19 2.19 -21.23 -7.90
C GLY A 19 0.91 -21.92 -8.37
N ALA A 20 0.51 -21.71 -9.63
CA ALA A 20 -0.57 -22.51 -10.21
C ALA A 20 0.02 -23.74 -10.93
N PRO A 21 -0.66 -24.90 -10.90
CA PRO A 21 -0.20 -26.10 -11.59
C PRO A 21 -0.13 -25.90 -13.12
N GLY A 22 -1.01 -25.07 -13.68
CA GLY A 22 -1.00 -24.73 -15.12
C GLY A 22 0.16 -23.84 -15.57
N SER A 23 0.82 -23.12 -14.66
CA SER A 23 2.01 -22.30 -14.92
C SER A 23 3.26 -22.96 -14.36
N GLY A 24 3.31 -24.30 -14.40
CA GLY A 24 4.46 -25.08 -13.96
C GLY A 24 4.88 -24.76 -12.53
N GLY A 25 3.94 -24.47 -11.62
CA GLY A 25 4.20 -24.11 -10.23
C GLY A 25 4.81 -22.71 -10.04
N MET A 26 4.76 -21.81 -11.03
CA MET A 26 5.17 -20.42 -10.88
C MET A 26 3.99 -19.47 -10.68
N CYS A 27 4.21 -18.35 -9.97
CA CYS A 27 3.22 -17.28 -9.88
C CYS A 27 3.09 -16.51 -11.19
N SER A 28 1.99 -15.77 -11.37
CA SER A 28 1.71 -14.98 -12.58
C SER A 28 2.80 -13.95 -12.94
N VAL A 29 3.56 -13.46 -11.94
CA VAL A 29 4.66 -12.51 -12.13
C VAL A 29 5.93 -13.23 -12.58
N CYS A 30 6.34 -14.29 -11.87
CA CYS A 30 7.53 -15.08 -12.22
C CYS A 30 7.34 -15.79 -13.56
N TRP A 31 6.15 -16.30 -13.85
CA TRP A 31 5.84 -16.93 -15.14
C TRP A 31 5.99 -15.95 -16.32
N LYS A 32 5.50 -14.71 -16.18
CA LYS A 32 5.70 -13.68 -17.22
C LYS A 32 7.18 -13.34 -17.41
N LYS A 33 7.94 -13.27 -16.31
CA LYS A 33 9.37 -12.98 -16.37
C LYS A 33 10.16 -14.10 -17.05
N THR A 34 9.93 -15.35 -16.66
CA THR A 34 10.58 -16.53 -17.29
C THR A 34 10.19 -16.69 -18.76
N MET A 35 8.96 -16.35 -19.16
CA MET A 35 8.56 -16.34 -20.57
C MET A 35 9.25 -15.24 -21.37
N SER A 36 9.39 -14.05 -20.80
CA SER A 36 10.14 -12.95 -21.42
C SER A 36 11.63 -13.30 -21.58
N ASP A 37 12.22 -13.95 -20.57
CA ASP A 37 13.62 -14.37 -20.61
C ASP A 37 13.83 -15.55 -21.60
N ARG A 38 12.84 -16.44 -21.76
CA ARG A 38 12.86 -17.50 -22.79
C ARG A 38 12.71 -16.94 -24.20
N GLN A 39 11.90 -15.91 -24.41
CA GLN A 39 11.80 -15.22 -25.70
C GLN A 39 13.09 -14.46 -26.05
N ALA A 40 13.87 -14.04 -25.04
CA ALA A 40 15.20 -13.48 -25.23
C ALA A 40 16.28 -14.55 -25.47
N ALA A 41 16.08 -15.80 -25.05
CA ALA A 41 17.04 -16.90 -25.21
C ALA A 41 16.94 -17.65 -26.55
N THR A 42 15.97 -17.33 -27.42
CA THR A 42 15.89 -17.90 -28.79
C THR A 42 16.90 -17.30 -29.77
N VAL A 43 17.68 -16.30 -29.34
CA VAL A 43 18.97 -15.96 -29.94
C VAL A 43 20.08 -16.76 -29.26
N SER A 44 20.20 -18.04 -29.64
CA SER A 44 21.35 -18.97 -29.49
C SER A 44 22.30 -18.77 -28.28
N PRO A 45 22.55 -19.83 -27.49
CA PRO A 45 23.72 -20.64 -27.84
C PRO A 45 23.60 -22.16 -27.63
N ARG A 46 24.37 -22.80 -28.49
CA ARG A 46 25.01 -24.11 -28.43
C ARG A 46 25.39 -24.60 -27.01
N ALA A 47 24.88 -25.79 -26.69
CA ALA A 47 25.42 -26.86 -25.83
C ALA A 47 26.53 -26.52 -24.82
N ALA A 48 26.23 -26.65 -23.52
CA ALA A 48 27.08 -27.28 -22.51
C ALA A 48 26.33 -27.40 -21.15
N GLU A 49 26.22 -28.62 -20.63
CA GLU A 49 26.01 -28.98 -19.22
C GLU A 49 27.31 -29.62 -18.69
N PRO A 50 27.44 -30.03 -17.41
CA PRO A 50 27.05 -29.44 -16.12
C PRO A 50 28.25 -29.40 -15.14
N LYS A 51 28.06 -28.87 -13.92
CA LYS A 51 28.70 -29.37 -12.68
C LYS A 51 28.01 -28.80 -11.44
N VAL A 52 27.39 -29.72 -10.70
CA VAL A 52 26.94 -29.63 -9.31
C VAL A 52 28.16 -29.52 -8.39
N ASP A 53 28.02 -28.83 -7.25
CA ASP A 53 28.60 -29.27 -5.98
C ASP A 53 27.91 -28.58 -4.80
N GLU A 54 27.77 -29.39 -3.77
CA GLU A 54 26.92 -29.32 -2.59
C GLU A 54 27.79 -29.03 -1.36
N ALA A 55 27.36 -28.18 -0.42
CA ALA A 55 27.78 -28.26 1.00
C ALA A 55 27.09 -27.19 1.88
N ALA A 56 26.21 -27.68 2.76
CA ALA A 56 26.09 -27.40 4.20
C ALA A 56 26.62 -26.06 4.76
N LYS A 57 25.83 -25.36 5.59
CA LYS A 57 25.66 -25.66 7.03
C LYS A 57 24.88 -24.55 7.76
N LEU A 58 23.88 -25.01 8.51
CA LEU A 58 23.29 -24.50 9.75
C LEU A 58 24.11 -23.42 10.50
N GLU A 59 23.48 -22.32 10.93
CA GLU A 59 23.55 -21.89 12.34
C GLU A 59 22.52 -20.82 12.75
N THR A 60 22.13 -20.99 14.00
CA THR A 60 21.01 -20.47 14.75
C THR A 60 21.34 -19.10 15.35
N VAL A 61 20.43 -18.13 15.28
CA VAL A 61 20.44 -17.02 16.25
C VAL A 61 19.01 -16.58 16.60
N LYS A 62 18.63 -16.87 17.85
CA LYS A 62 17.47 -16.32 18.56
C LYS A 62 17.84 -14.89 18.96
N PRO A 63 16.93 -13.90 18.91
CA PRO A 63 16.58 -13.28 20.18
C PRO A 63 15.13 -12.79 20.32
N ALA A 64 14.66 -13.00 21.55
CA ALA A 64 13.97 -12.03 22.41
C ALA A 64 12.64 -11.40 21.93
N GLU A 65 11.59 -12.00 22.48
CA GLU A 65 10.33 -11.40 22.89
C GLU A 65 10.57 -10.11 23.71
N VAL A 66 9.89 -9.02 23.33
CA VAL A 66 9.63 -7.87 24.20
C VAL A 66 8.13 -7.58 24.16
N GLU A 67 7.45 -8.09 25.18
CA GLU A 67 6.16 -7.61 25.66
C GLU A 67 6.33 -6.20 26.24
N ALA A 68 5.44 -5.26 25.90
CA ALA A 68 5.07 -4.14 26.77
C ALA A 68 3.80 -3.43 26.26
N ALA A 69 2.69 -3.77 26.90
CA ALA A 69 1.71 -2.89 27.53
C ALA A 69 1.22 -1.61 26.80
N ASP A 70 -0.06 -1.69 26.44
CA ASP A 70 -1.19 -0.96 27.06
C ASP A 70 -1.15 0.58 27.18
N ASN A 71 -2.16 1.16 26.52
CA ASN A 71 -2.94 2.35 26.85
C ASN A 71 -2.25 3.59 27.43
N ASN A 72 -2.56 4.75 26.85
CA ASN A 72 -3.25 5.74 27.65
C ASN A 72 -4.11 6.69 26.80
N ASN A 73 -5.39 6.63 27.14
CA ASN A 73 -6.42 7.63 26.92
C ASN A 73 -5.94 8.97 27.48
N ALA A 74 -5.70 9.94 26.60
CA ALA A 74 -5.59 11.34 26.97
C ALA A 74 -6.82 12.07 26.44
N ALA A 75 -7.79 12.24 27.31
CA ALA A 75 -8.84 13.23 27.19
C ALA A 75 -8.18 14.61 27.01
N VAL A 76 -8.16 15.11 25.79
CA VAL A 76 -7.79 16.50 25.51
C VAL A 76 -9.06 17.31 25.46
N LYS A 77 -9.14 18.23 26.42
CA LYS A 77 -10.19 19.22 26.61
C LYS A 77 -10.36 20.05 25.35
N GLU A 78 -11.61 20.19 24.97
CA GLU A 78 -12.11 21.09 23.93
C GLU A 78 -11.87 22.54 24.40
N GLU A 79 -10.90 23.21 23.80
CA GLU A 79 -10.79 24.67 23.84
C GLU A 79 -11.06 25.21 22.44
N VAL A 80 -12.30 25.70 22.28
CA VAL A 80 -12.78 26.46 21.13
C VAL A 80 -12.03 27.79 21.10
N VAL A 81 -11.07 27.93 20.19
CA VAL A 81 -10.50 29.24 19.84
C VAL A 81 -11.07 29.67 18.50
N ALA A 82 -11.88 30.72 18.60
CA ALA A 82 -12.54 31.42 17.54
C ALA A 82 -11.58 31.96 16.46
N GLU A 83 -12.15 32.06 15.27
CA GLU A 83 -11.53 32.29 13.97
C GLU A 83 -10.71 33.57 13.87
N LYS A 84 -9.52 33.43 13.28
CA LYS A 84 -8.92 34.46 12.43
C LYS A 84 -8.59 33.82 11.08
N PRO A 85 -8.85 34.48 9.93
CA PRO A 85 -8.54 33.92 8.62
C PRO A 85 -7.01 33.79 8.49
N VAL A 86 -6.49 32.58 8.64
CA VAL A 86 -5.10 32.30 8.30
C VAL A 86 -5.02 32.36 6.78
N GLU A 87 -4.46 33.45 6.25
CA GLU A 87 -4.15 33.59 4.84
C GLU A 87 -3.29 32.39 4.41
N LYS A 88 -3.89 31.47 3.65
CA LYS A 88 -3.18 30.32 3.10
C LYS A 88 -2.06 30.84 2.20
N LEU A 89 -0.81 30.63 2.61
CA LEU A 89 0.36 31.05 1.85
C LEU A 89 0.34 30.37 0.48
N VAL A 90 0.27 31.15 -0.59
CA VAL A 90 0.19 30.62 -1.95
C VAL A 90 1.56 30.08 -2.38
N GLN A 91 1.63 28.81 -2.76
CA GLN A 91 2.85 28.21 -3.27
C GLN A 91 3.21 28.75 -4.66
N LYS A 92 4.29 29.53 -4.72
CA LYS A 92 4.80 30.13 -5.98
C LYS A 92 5.22 29.07 -7.02
N ASN A 93 5.76 27.92 -6.58
CA ASN A 93 6.30 26.89 -7.47
C ASN A 93 5.64 25.53 -7.23
N LYS A 94 4.59 25.23 -7.99
CA LYS A 94 3.88 23.94 -7.98
C LYS A 94 4.68 22.76 -8.59
N LYS A 95 5.87 23.02 -9.15
CA LYS A 95 6.78 21.99 -9.70
C LYS A 95 7.74 21.41 -8.66
N ARG A 96 7.63 21.83 -7.40
CA ARG A 96 8.46 21.34 -6.29
C ARG A 96 7.60 20.99 -5.08
N CYS A 97 8.07 20.03 -4.30
CA CYS A 97 7.48 19.66 -3.03
C CYS A 97 7.56 20.84 -2.05
N TRP A 98 6.49 21.12 -1.33
CA TRP A 98 6.45 22.19 -0.32
C TRP A 98 7.38 21.89 0.85
N GLU A 99 7.42 20.65 1.33
CA GLU A 99 8.23 20.22 2.47
C GLU A 99 9.73 20.13 2.13
N CYS A 100 10.08 19.31 1.14
CA CYS A 100 11.48 18.97 0.86
C CYS A 100 12.07 19.65 -0.39
N LYS A 101 11.30 20.51 -1.09
CA LYS A 101 11.73 21.25 -2.29
C LYS A 101 12.21 20.38 -3.48
N LYS A 102 12.07 19.05 -3.37
CA LYS A 102 12.33 18.07 -4.43
C LYS A 102 11.43 18.33 -5.64
N LYS A 103 11.97 18.18 -6.85
CA LYS A 103 11.19 18.32 -8.08
C LYS A 103 10.07 17.28 -8.09
N VAL A 104 8.84 17.73 -8.29
CA VAL A 104 7.68 16.83 -8.45
C VAL A 104 7.47 16.56 -9.95
N GLY A 105 7.06 15.33 -10.27
CA GLY A 105 6.85 14.89 -11.65
C GLY A 105 5.59 15.47 -12.27
N LEU A 106 5.27 15.04 -13.49
CA LEU A 106 4.06 15.44 -14.21
C LEU A 106 2.77 15.00 -13.47
N THR A 107 2.85 13.95 -12.66
CA THR A 107 1.77 13.39 -11.83
C THR A 107 1.67 14.05 -10.45
N ALA A 108 2.18 15.26 -10.29
CA ALA A 108 2.05 15.99 -9.04
C ALA A 108 0.58 16.27 -8.73
N ILE A 109 0.13 15.82 -7.56
CA ILE A 109 -1.24 16.03 -7.07
C ILE A 109 -1.18 17.02 -5.92
N GLU A 110 -2.10 17.97 -5.92
CA GLU A 110 -2.27 18.94 -4.84
C GLU A 110 -2.94 18.26 -3.63
N CYS A 111 -2.40 18.48 -2.44
CA CYS A 111 -3.07 18.10 -1.20
C CYS A 111 -4.26 19.03 -0.93
N ARG A 112 -5.20 18.64 -0.08
CA ARG A 112 -6.38 19.44 0.29
C ARG A 112 -6.02 20.72 1.05
N CYS A 113 -4.85 20.75 1.68
CA CYS A 113 -4.28 21.97 2.24
C CYS A 113 -3.84 22.99 1.18
N GLY A 114 -3.76 22.62 -0.10
CA GLY A 114 -3.46 23.50 -1.23
C GLY A 114 -2.00 23.49 -1.71
N TYR A 115 -1.14 22.69 -1.09
CA TYR A 115 0.27 22.56 -1.44
C TYR A 115 0.56 21.31 -2.28
N VAL A 116 1.64 21.36 -3.06
CA VAL A 116 2.11 20.25 -3.89
C VAL A 116 3.27 19.53 -3.19
N PHE A 117 3.23 18.20 -3.19
CA PHE A 117 4.22 17.36 -2.54
C PHE A 117 4.79 16.28 -3.47
N CYS A 118 5.96 15.74 -3.11
CA CYS A 118 6.52 14.55 -3.77
C CYS A 118 5.83 13.27 -3.28
N SER A 119 6.14 12.13 -3.92
CA SER A 119 5.58 10.82 -3.55
C SER A 119 5.73 10.47 -2.06
N SER A 120 6.86 10.85 -1.45
CA SER A 120 7.15 10.61 -0.02
C SER A 120 6.52 11.59 0.97
N HIS A 121 5.88 12.68 0.49
CA HIS A 121 5.20 13.66 1.35
C HIS A 121 3.76 13.88 0.86
N ARG A 122 3.22 12.93 0.09
CA ARG A 122 1.90 13.04 -0.55
C ARG A 122 0.77 12.85 0.45
N PHE A 123 1.01 12.06 1.49
CA PHE A 123 0.01 11.67 2.48
C PHE A 123 0.03 12.60 3.70
N GLU A 124 -1.11 12.65 4.39
CA GLU A 124 -1.39 13.53 5.54
C GLU A 124 -0.36 13.39 6.67
N ASP A 125 0.06 12.17 6.94
CA ASP A 125 1.02 11.81 7.99
C ASP A 125 2.46 12.23 7.66
N GLN A 126 2.74 12.55 6.39
CA GLN A 126 4.08 12.82 5.89
C GLN A 126 4.34 14.31 5.67
N HIS A 127 3.39 15.18 6.01
CA HIS A 127 3.58 16.62 6.05
C HIS A 127 2.70 17.23 7.14
N ASN A 128 3.02 18.43 7.60
CA ASN A 128 2.20 19.11 8.60
C ASN A 128 0.96 19.74 7.95
N CYS A 129 0.05 18.90 7.46
CA CYS A 129 -1.16 19.35 6.80
C CYS A 129 -2.05 20.12 7.77
N THR A 130 -2.61 21.21 7.29
CA THR A 130 -3.48 22.10 8.06
C THR A 130 -4.96 21.92 7.73
N PHE A 131 -5.29 20.92 6.91
CA PHE A 131 -6.66 20.67 6.48
C PHE A 131 -7.32 19.61 7.37
N ASP A 132 -8.50 19.90 7.90
CA ASP A 132 -9.25 18.92 8.72
C ASP A 132 -10.11 18.00 7.85
N PHE A 133 -9.62 16.78 7.62
CA PHE A 133 -10.31 15.76 6.85
C PHE A 133 -11.56 15.24 7.55
N LYS A 134 -11.58 15.17 8.89
CA LYS A 134 -12.68 14.54 9.63
C LYS A 134 -13.96 15.36 9.52
N THR A 135 -13.86 16.67 9.67
CA THR A 135 -15.02 17.56 9.54
C THR A 135 -15.47 17.68 8.09
N ALA A 136 -14.53 17.80 7.15
CA ALA A 136 -14.83 17.86 5.72
C ALA A 136 -15.54 16.60 5.21
N ASP A 137 -15.02 15.41 5.54
CA ASP A 137 -15.61 14.14 5.11
C ASP A 137 -16.97 13.90 5.78
N ARG A 138 -17.13 14.29 7.05
CA ARG A 138 -18.43 14.22 7.74
C ARG A 138 -19.47 15.11 7.07
N ALA A 139 -19.10 16.34 6.71
CA ALA A 139 -19.99 17.27 6.02
C ALA A 139 -20.42 16.73 4.65
N GLU A 140 -19.48 16.17 3.88
CA GLU A 140 -19.79 15.58 2.57
C GLU A 140 -20.64 14.32 2.69
N LEU A 141 -20.39 13.48 3.69
CA LEU A 141 -21.21 12.29 3.97
C LEU A 141 -22.63 12.69 4.38
N ALA A 142 -22.78 13.69 5.25
CA ALA A 142 -24.08 14.23 5.65
C ALA A 142 -24.84 14.83 4.45
N ARG A 143 -24.12 15.46 3.52
CA ARG A 143 -24.72 16.02 2.29
C ARG A 143 -25.19 14.93 1.32
N ARG A 144 -24.44 13.84 1.18
CA ARG A 144 -24.72 12.76 0.20
C ARG A 144 -25.64 11.67 0.73
N ASN A 145 -25.71 11.47 2.04
CA ASN A 145 -26.54 10.44 2.64
C ASN A 145 -27.90 11.04 3.05
N PRO A 146 -29.00 10.74 2.33
CA PRO A 146 -30.34 11.21 2.69
C PRO A 146 -30.93 10.52 3.94
N GLY A 147 -30.10 9.98 4.84
CA GLY A 147 -30.54 9.23 6.02
C GLY A 147 -30.92 7.80 5.68
N GLY A 148 -29.98 7.03 5.13
CA GLY A 148 -30.14 5.59 4.91
C GLY A 148 -30.27 4.82 6.23
N GLY A 149 -31.50 4.68 6.71
CA GLY A 149 -31.83 3.96 7.93
C GLY A 149 -33.34 3.84 8.23
N ALA A 150 -34.21 4.53 7.49
CA ALA A 150 -35.65 4.33 7.59
C ALA A 150 -36.08 3.07 6.82
N PHE A 151 -35.73 1.89 7.35
CA PHE A 151 -36.33 0.65 6.89
C PHE A 151 -37.76 0.61 7.40
N SER A 152 -38.72 0.94 6.54
CA SER A 152 -40.14 0.67 6.80
C SER A 152 -40.28 -0.82 7.13
N LYS A 153 -40.76 -1.13 8.33
CA LYS A 153 -40.97 -2.49 8.82
C LYS A 153 -41.81 -3.24 7.78
N LEU A 154 -41.18 -4.17 7.05
CA LEU A 154 -41.88 -4.99 6.09
C LEU A 154 -42.77 -5.95 6.89
N GLU A 155 -44.08 -5.74 6.82
CA GLU A 155 -45.06 -6.63 7.44
C GLU A 155 -45.00 -7.97 6.71
N LYS A 156 -44.69 -9.04 7.47
CA LYS A 156 -44.61 -10.40 6.95
C LYS A 156 -46.02 -10.84 6.52
N LEU A 157 -46.14 -11.23 5.25
CA LEU A 157 -47.31 -11.90 4.68
C LEU A 157 -47.42 -13.34 5.20
#